data_AF-A0A2S8F5I7-F1
#
_entry.id   AF-A0A2S8F5I7-F1
#
_cell.length_a   1.000
_cell.length_b   1.000
_cell.length_c   1.000
_cell.angle_alpha   90.00
_cell.angle_beta   90.00
_cell.angle_gamma   90.00
#
_symmetry.space_group_name_H-M   'P 1'
#
loop_
_entity.id
_entity.type
_entity.pdbx_description
1 polymer ?
#
loop_
_entity_poly.entity_id
_entity_poly.type
_entity_poly.pdbx_seq_one_letter_code
_entity_poly.pdbx_strand_id
1 'polypeptide(L)'
;MGLLFSQHYKIGLTQQDLDFVDIPLDTDIRLYVDPYAFKINNHDWYVDCNNLVVDFFQTLIGHIRDGNHVTGRMLLQNCGEPNETHLGQSSGPPRGRGVGELKGRILYGRLQTSEAAKTGFLKDLSDCVLMIPNFGPDTISDITINVVRGKLIEFTQQQCKALGVPMRKVAAGKVWNDSTSQWESKFAELPVYNGAPLLLVPRDIVRMSLAVDPQSYYQNDVLDYLVQEHMNSNTALVTVLKGGKRKVYKKDVEAAETKHRKKGLKEYLYDFSKDHLDVLHRYKSKAEKGSLPIPTEKLTIILNKHTEKTVIMNGNNSNYVGGDNIGGVVGSGTINAREITAFKGHLQKSQLDDTVKEILIQAREAVDNEKLSEGDKIDVCDELGKMTQELEKPEPDKSRLSKLFDRITEGASSVGKLLTGISAVAEAIGGS
;
A
#
# COMPACT_ATOMS: atom_id res chain seq x y z
N MET A 1 -18.44 -3.46 -18.92
CA MET A 1 -17.18 -3.71 -19.65
C MET A 1 -16.22 -2.64 -19.17
N GLY A 2 -15.06 -3.00 -18.58
CA GLY A 2 -14.04 -1.99 -18.29
C GLY A 2 -13.47 -1.52 -19.61
N LEU A 3 -13.95 -0.38 -20.12
CA LEU A 3 -13.55 0.14 -21.42
C LEU A 3 -12.09 0.60 -21.34
N LEU A 4 -11.22 0.06 -22.20
CA LEU A 4 -9.83 0.50 -22.26
C LEU A 4 -9.70 1.79 -23.08
N PHE A 5 -8.62 2.53 -22.81
CA PHE A 5 -8.28 3.76 -23.54
C PHE A 5 -8.23 3.52 -25.07
N SER A 6 -7.51 2.49 -25.52
CA SER A 6 -7.37 2.14 -26.94
C SER A 6 -8.70 1.81 -27.61
N GLN A 7 -9.61 1.17 -26.87
CA GLN A 7 -10.95 0.80 -27.34
C GLN A 7 -11.85 2.02 -27.47
N HIS A 8 -11.83 2.91 -26.47
CA HIS A 8 -12.63 4.14 -26.47
C HIS A 8 -12.27 5.04 -27.64
N TYR A 9 -10.97 5.25 -27.87
CA TYR A 9 -10.48 6.11 -28.95
C TYR A 9 -10.30 5.39 -30.29
N LYS A 10 -10.70 4.12 -30.38
CA LYS A 10 -10.66 3.31 -31.61
C LYS A 10 -9.28 3.28 -32.27
N ILE A 11 -8.24 3.15 -31.45
CA ILE A 11 -6.83 3.20 -31.88
C ILE A 11 -6.47 1.99 -32.77
N GLY A 12 -7.14 0.85 -32.57
CA GLY A 12 -6.90 -0.36 -33.38
C GLY A 12 -5.59 -1.08 -33.07
N LEU A 13 -4.93 -0.71 -31.97
CA LEU A 13 -3.70 -1.32 -31.48
C LEU A 13 -3.94 -2.11 -30.21
N THR A 14 -3.07 -3.07 -29.93
CA THR A 14 -3.09 -3.84 -28.68
C THR A 14 -2.03 -3.34 -27.71
N GLN A 15 -2.06 -3.78 -26.45
CA GLN A 15 -1.01 -3.46 -25.48
C GLN A 15 0.41 -3.84 -25.96
N GLN A 16 0.55 -4.76 -26.93
CA GLN A 16 1.86 -5.09 -27.50
C GLN A 16 2.51 -3.91 -28.24
N ASP A 17 1.67 -3.16 -28.95
CA ASP A 17 2.06 -2.08 -29.86
C ASP A 17 2.07 -0.70 -29.20
N LEU A 18 1.54 -0.60 -27.96
CA LEU A 18 1.48 0.64 -27.20
C LEU A 18 2.70 0.79 -26.29
N ASP A 19 3.31 1.97 -26.31
CA ASP A 19 4.42 2.34 -25.41
C ASP A 19 3.96 2.76 -24.01
N PHE A 20 2.65 2.78 -23.79
CA PHE A 20 2.01 3.09 -22.52
C PHE A 20 1.09 1.97 -22.07
N VAL A 21 0.72 1.97 -20.79
CA VAL A 21 -0.30 1.04 -20.27
C VAL A 21 -1.66 1.44 -20.83
N ASP A 22 -2.34 0.51 -21.50
CA ASP A 22 -3.69 0.71 -22.03
C ASP A 22 -4.72 0.71 -20.89
N ILE A 23 -4.80 1.83 -20.19
CA ILE A 23 -5.52 1.93 -18.93
C ILE A 23 -7.03 1.69 -19.09
N PRO A 24 -7.67 1.00 -18.12
CA PRO A 24 -9.13 1.02 -18.00
C PRO A 24 -9.62 2.42 -17.64
N LEU A 25 -10.73 2.85 -18.24
CA LEU A 25 -11.26 4.22 -18.10
C LEU A 25 -12.27 4.40 -16.96
N ASP A 26 -12.81 3.31 -16.43
CA ASP A 26 -13.88 3.34 -15.41
C ASP A 26 -13.45 2.80 -14.04
N THR A 27 -12.21 2.30 -13.94
CA THR A 27 -11.69 1.60 -12.76
C THR A 27 -10.20 1.77 -12.67
N ASP A 28 -9.60 1.70 -11.48
CA ASP A 28 -8.15 1.65 -11.38
C ASP A 28 -7.62 0.24 -11.55
N ILE A 29 -6.38 0.16 -12.06
CA ILE A 29 -5.63 -1.08 -12.16
C ILE A 29 -4.48 -1.10 -11.16
N ARG A 30 -4.31 -2.23 -10.47
CA ARG A 30 -3.31 -2.41 -9.40
C ARG A 30 -1.89 -2.50 -9.95
N LEU A 31 -1.39 -1.34 -10.35
CA LEU A 31 -0.08 -1.08 -10.92
C LEU A 31 0.47 0.20 -10.27
N TYR A 32 1.79 0.33 -10.23
CA TYR A 32 2.48 1.40 -9.53
C TYR A 32 3.61 1.94 -10.38
N VAL A 33 3.98 3.20 -10.15
CA VAL A 33 5.24 3.77 -10.63
C VAL A 33 6.26 3.73 -9.50
N ASP A 34 7.39 3.10 -9.76
CA ASP A 34 8.51 3.00 -8.80
C ASP A 34 9.60 4.02 -9.17
N PRO A 35 10.10 4.85 -8.23
CA PRO A 35 11.26 5.71 -8.47
C PRO A 35 12.47 5.00 -9.10
N TYR A 36 12.73 3.74 -8.75
CA TYR A 36 13.83 2.97 -9.34
C TYR A 36 13.61 2.66 -10.82
N ALA A 37 12.38 2.71 -11.31
CA ALA A 37 12.10 2.53 -12.72
C ALA A 37 12.73 3.62 -13.61
N PHE A 38 13.05 4.79 -13.05
CA PHE A 38 13.78 5.84 -13.77
C PHE A 38 15.30 5.63 -13.81
N LYS A 39 15.84 4.70 -13.01
CA LYS A 39 17.28 4.43 -12.96
C LYS A 39 17.74 3.34 -13.94
N ILE A 40 16.79 2.62 -14.55
CA ILE A 40 17.10 1.50 -15.43
C ILE A 40 17.53 1.93 -16.85
N ASN A 41 17.21 3.16 -17.25
CA ASN A 41 17.45 3.69 -18.59
C ASN A 41 18.13 5.06 -18.48
N ASN A 42 19.16 5.27 -19.29
CA ASN A 42 19.96 6.50 -19.30
C ASN A 42 19.48 7.53 -20.33
N HIS A 43 18.35 7.29 -21.00
CA HIS A 43 17.75 8.28 -21.90
C HIS A 43 17.24 9.50 -21.12
N ASP A 44 17.39 10.69 -21.70
CA ASP A 44 17.17 12.01 -21.06
C ASP A 44 15.85 12.09 -20.28
N TRP A 45 14.77 11.57 -20.85
CA TRP A 45 13.46 11.57 -20.19
C TRP A 45 13.46 10.86 -18.81
N TYR A 46 14.15 9.72 -18.67
CA TYR A 46 14.23 9.00 -17.39
C TYR A 46 15.16 9.70 -16.42
N VAL A 47 16.28 10.23 -16.92
CA VAL A 47 17.23 11.02 -16.13
C VAL A 47 16.52 12.24 -15.54
N ASP A 48 15.75 12.97 -16.35
CA ASP A 48 14.97 14.11 -15.89
C ASP A 48 13.90 13.71 -14.86
N CYS A 49 13.15 12.62 -15.10
CA CYS A 49 12.18 12.09 -14.13
C CYS A 49 12.84 11.72 -12.79
N ASN A 50 13.99 11.04 -12.82
CA ASN A 50 14.75 10.72 -11.63
C ASN A 50 15.22 11.99 -10.90
N ASN A 51 15.73 12.98 -11.63
CA ASN A 51 16.19 14.25 -11.05
C ASN A 51 15.05 15.01 -10.37
N LEU A 52 13.85 15.05 -10.97
CA LEU A 52 12.66 15.64 -10.33
C LEU A 52 12.31 14.95 -9.01
N VAL A 53 12.35 13.60 -8.97
CA VAL A 53 12.08 12.83 -7.75
C VAL A 53 13.14 13.08 -6.68
N VAL A 54 14.41 13.15 -7.06
CA VAL A 54 15.53 13.45 -6.15
C VAL A 54 15.40 14.86 -5.59
N ASP A 55 15.19 15.87 -6.45
CA ASP A 55 15.03 17.27 -6.06
C ASP A 55 13.86 17.46 -5.10
N PHE A 56 12.68 16.91 -5.43
CA PHE A 56 11.52 16.96 -4.56
C PHE A 56 11.81 16.35 -3.19
N PHE A 57 12.44 15.17 -3.17
CA PHE A 57 12.74 14.47 -1.93
C PHE A 57 13.75 15.24 -1.07
N GLN A 58 14.82 15.77 -1.67
CA GLN A 58 15.82 16.58 -0.98
C GLN A 58 15.19 17.86 -0.41
N THR A 59 14.34 18.53 -1.17
CA THR A 59 13.60 19.71 -0.72
C THR A 59 12.71 19.40 0.48
N LEU A 60 11.97 18.28 0.42
CA LEU A 60 11.12 17.82 1.53
C LEU A 60 11.92 17.53 2.80
N ILE A 61 13.03 16.79 2.69
CA ILE A 61 13.90 16.48 3.84
C ILE A 61 14.57 17.76 4.38
N GLY A 62 14.96 18.69 3.52
CA GLY A 62 15.48 20.00 3.91
C GLY A 62 14.50 20.75 4.82
N HIS A 63 13.24 20.88 4.41
CA HIS A 63 12.22 21.53 5.24
C HIS A 63 11.95 20.83 6.57
N ILE A 64 12.06 19.50 6.63
CA ILE A 64 11.95 18.75 7.89
C ILE A 64 13.09 19.12 8.84
N ARG A 65 14.32 19.18 8.32
CA ARG A 65 15.53 19.50 9.10
C ARG A 65 15.55 20.94 9.58
N ASP A 66 15.13 21.86 8.73
CA ASP A 66 15.11 23.31 9.02
C ASP A 66 13.91 23.73 9.89
N GLY A 67 13.03 22.79 10.24
CA GLY A 67 11.82 23.08 11.03
C GLY A 67 10.76 23.87 10.25
N ASN A 68 10.87 23.99 8.93
CA ASN A 68 9.87 24.67 8.09
C ASN A 68 8.66 23.78 7.83
N HIS A 69 7.87 23.55 8.89
CA HIS A 69 6.77 22.59 8.88
C HIS A 69 5.57 22.99 8.03
N VAL A 70 5.38 24.28 7.77
CA VAL A 70 4.29 24.75 6.91
C VAL A 70 4.59 24.39 5.45
N THR A 71 5.76 24.81 4.94
CA THR A 71 6.13 24.52 3.55
C THR A 71 6.30 23.03 3.31
N GLY A 72 7.00 22.30 4.20
CA GLY A 72 7.19 20.86 4.05
C GLY A 72 5.87 20.07 4.02
N ARG A 73 4.88 20.48 4.80
CA ARG A 73 3.53 19.88 4.77
C ARG A 73 2.80 20.19 3.47
N MET A 74 2.89 21.44 3.00
CA MET A 74 2.29 21.85 1.72
C MET A 74 2.85 21.06 0.55
N LEU A 75 4.13 20.64 0.59
CA LEU A 75 4.71 19.79 -0.45
C LEU A 75 3.93 18.47 -0.59
N LEU A 76 3.77 17.72 0.50
CA LEU A 76 3.09 16.43 0.49
C LEU A 76 1.57 16.54 0.29
N GLN A 77 0.94 17.65 0.69
CA GLN A 77 -0.48 17.89 0.42
C GLN A 77 -0.81 17.98 -1.08
N ASN A 78 0.17 18.32 -1.93
CA ASN A 78 -0.01 18.33 -3.38
C ASN A 78 0.33 16.98 -4.04
N CYS A 79 0.76 15.98 -3.26
CA CYS A 79 0.95 14.60 -3.71
C CYS A 79 -0.30 13.76 -3.44
N GLY A 80 -1.45 14.22 -3.95
CA GLY A 80 -2.72 13.49 -3.83
C GLY A 80 -2.78 12.26 -4.74
N GLU A 81 -3.84 11.46 -4.65
CA GLU A 81 -4.03 10.30 -5.54
C GLU A 81 -4.20 10.75 -7.01
N PRO A 82 -3.33 10.32 -7.94
CA PRO A 82 -3.31 10.76 -9.33
C PRO A 82 -4.33 9.96 -10.19
N ASN A 83 -5.61 10.21 -9.93
CA ASN A 83 -6.74 9.53 -10.59
C ASN A 83 -6.68 9.60 -12.13
N GLU A 84 -6.04 10.63 -12.69
CA GLU A 84 -5.87 10.77 -14.13
C GLU A 84 -5.09 9.61 -14.79
N THR A 85 -4.31 8.85 -14.01
CA THR A 85 -3.53 7.71 -14.51
C THR A 85 -4.27 6.37 -14.41
N HIS A 86 -5.36 6.28 -13.64
CA HIS A 86 -6.05 5.02 -13.30
C HIS A 86 -5.13 3.91 -12.76
N LEU A 87 -3.97 4.27 -12.20
CA LEU A 87 -3.08 3.35 -11.52
C LEU A 87 -3.34 3.43 -10.01
N GLY A 88 -3.46 2.28 -9.35
CA GLY A 88 -3.64 2.22 -7.90
C GLY A 88 -4.58 1.13 -7.45
N GLN A 89 -4.99 1.18 -6.19
CA GLN A 89 -5.92 0.21 -5.58
C GLN A 89 -7.34 0.75 -5.40
N SER A 90 -7.65 1.92 -5.93
CA SER A 90 -8.95 2.52 -5.71
C SER A 90 -10.03 1.85 -6.56
N SER A 91 -11.17 1.68 -5.90
CA SER A 91 -12.39 1.03 -6.42
C SER A 91 -13.58 1.95 -6.16
N GLY A 92 -13.35 3.26 -6.20
CA GLY A 92 -14.33 4.27 -5.89
C GLY A 92 -13.99 5.60 -6.57
N PRO A 93 -14.97 6.51 -6.71
CA PRO A 93 -14.76 7.79 -7.38
C PRO A 93 -13.71 8.65 -6.64
N PRO A 94 -13.09 9.61 -7.35
CA PRO A 94 -12.06 10.49 -6.80
C PRO A 94 -12.48 11.06 -5.45
N ARG A 95 -11.71 10.76 -4.40
CA ARG A 95 -11.98 11.30 -3.07
C ARG A 95 -11.48 12.73 -3.02
N GLY A 96 -12.38 13.66 -2.67
CA GLY A 96 -12.15 15.09 -2.78
C GLY A 96 -10.91 15.62 -2.04
N ARG A 97 -10.57 16.88 -2.34
CA ARG A 97 -9.38 17.61 -1.87
C ARG A 97 -9.06 17.47 -0.37
N GLY A 98 -10.07 17.32 0.49
CA GLY A 98 -9.89 17.15 1.95
C GLY A 98 -9.18 15.85 2.35
N VAL A 99 -9.31 14.78 1.58
CA VAL A 99 -8.64 13.49 1.86
C VAL A 99 -7.14 13.59 1.55
N GLY A 100 -6.76 14.25 0.45
CA GLY A 100 -5.37 14.52 0.11
C GLY A 100 -4.67 15.41 1.14
N GLU A 101 -5.38 16.43 1.66
CA GLU A 101 -4.85 17.30 2.70
C GLU A 101 -4.52 16.51 3.99
N LEU A 102 -5.43 15.60 4.39
CA LEU A 102 -5.25 14.74 5.54
C LEU A 102 -4.12 13.72 5.32
N LYS A 103 -4.07 13.06 4.15
CA LYS A 103 -2.98 12.13 3.77
C LYS A 103 -1.63 12.84 3.87
N GLY A 104 -1.47 14.01 3.25
CA GLY A 104 -0.24 14.81 3.30
C GLY A 104 0.16 15.20 4.72
N ARG A 105 -0.82 15.56 5.57
CA ARG A 105 -0.58 15.87 6.99
C ARG A 105 -0.05 14.67 7.78
N ILE A 106 -0.64 13.50 7.58
CA ILE A 106 -0.23 12.25 8.24
C ILE A 106 1.18 11.85 7.80
N LEU A 107 1.44 11.86 6.50
CA LEU A 107 2.76 11.52 5.94
C LEU A 107 3.84 12.47 6.44
N TYR A 108 3.57 13.78 6.42
CA TYR A 108 4.49 14.77 6.97
C TYR A 108 4.75 14.54 8.46
N GLY A 109 3.72 14.27 9.26
CA GLY A 109 3.87 13.99 10.69
C GLY A 109 4.75 12.76 10.97
N ARG A 110 4.66 11.72 10.13
CA ARG A 110 5.53 10.53 10.24
C ARG A 110 6.98 10.84 9.91
N LEU A 111 7.24 11.60 8.83
CA LEU A 111 8.58 12.04 8.51
C LEU A 111 9.15 12.98 9.58
N GLN A 112 8.35 13.95 10.06
CA GLN A 112 8.74 14.92 11.08
C GLN A 112 9.10 14.25 12.41
N THR A 113 8.46 13.14 12.77
CA THR A 113 8.75 12.42 14.02
C THR A 113 9.85 11.37 13.87
N SER A 114 10.10 10.91 12.64
CA SER A 114 11.12 9.90 12.34
C SER A 114 12.55 10.40 12.56
N GLU A 115 13.33 9.60 13.30
CA GLU A 115 14.76 9.83 13.46
C GLU A 115 15.50 9.75 12.11
N ALA A 116 15.14 8.79 11.25
CA ALA A 116 15.78 8.59 9.95
C ALA A 116 15.70 9.82 9.04
N ALA A 117 14.58 10.54 9.08
CA ALA A 117 14.41 11.77 8.31
C ALA A 117 15.20 12.93 8.93
N LYS A 118 15.18 13.07 10.27
CA LYS A 118 15.90 14.14 11.00
C LYS A 118 17.41 14.05 10.87
N THR A 119 17.96 12.83 10.87
CA THR A 119 19.41 12.57 10.79
C THR A 119 19.95 12.64 9.36
N GLY A 120 19.08 12.79 8.35
CA GLY A 120 19.49 12.72 6.94
C GLY A 120 19.92 11.32 6.51
N PHE A 121 19.46 10.29 7.23
CA PHE A 121 19.72 8.89 6.89
C PHE A 121 19.04 8.51 5.58
N LEU A 122 17.78 8.93 5.40
CA LEU A 122 17.04 8.71 4.15
C LEU A 122 17.74 9.42 2.99
N LYS A 123 18.13 8.66 1.95
CA LYS A 123 18.85 9.17 0.77
C LYS A 123 17.95 9.37 -0.42
N ASP A 124 16.88 8.58 -0.52
CA ASP A 124 15.88 8.70 -1.57
C ASP A 124 14.47 8.38 -1.05
N LEU A 125 13.48 8.65 -1.90
CA LEU A 125 12.07 8.41 -1.60
C LEU A 125 11.78 6.92 -1.30
N SER A 126 12.54 6.00 -1.88
CA SER A 126 12.37 4.55 -1.67
C SER A 126 12.78 4.12 -0.26
N ASP A 127 13.71 4.82 0.39
CA ASP A 127 14.07 4.58 1.81
C ASP A 127 12.86 4.77 2.75
N CYS A 128 11.94 5.67 2.40
CA CYS A 128 10.72 5.87 3.18
C CYS A 128 9.87 4.59 3.25
N VAL A 129 9.84 3.80 2.18
CA VAL A 129 9.13 2.51 2.16
C VAL A 129 9.70 1.58 3.20
N LEU A 130 11.01 1.50 3.30
CA LEU A 130 11.69 0.56 4.19
C LEU A 130 11.57 0.96 5.66
N MET A 131 11.58 2.26 5.96
CA MET A 131 11.90 2.74 7.30
C MET A 131 10.86 3.67 7.92
N ILE A 132 9.91 4.18 7.14
CA ILE A 132 8.90 5.14 7.63
C ILE A 132 7.53 4.47 7.65
N PRO A 133 6.89 4.36 8.83
CA PRO A 133 5.50 3.89 8.92
C PRO A 133 4.57 4.71 8.02
N ASN A 134 3.55 4.06 7.48
CA ASN A 134 2.56 4.63 6.55
C ASN A 134 3.06 5.03 5.15
N PHE A 135 4.36 4.88 4.86
CA PHE A 135 4.86 4.97 3.47
C PHE A 135 4.78 3.60 2.80
N GLY A 136 3.67 3.32 2.13
CA GLY A 136 3.47 2.08 1.37
C GLY A 136 3.74 2.26 -0.13
N PRO A 137 3.63 1.16 -0.92
CA PRO A 137 3.73 1.18 -2.38
C PRO A 137 2.87 2.25 -3.06
N ASP A 138 1.61 2.35 -2.63
CA ASP A 138 0.64 3.34 -3.09
C ASP A 138 1.13 4.78 -2.89
N THR A 139 1.60 5.09 -1.68
CA THR A 139 2.08 6.44 -1.33
C THR A 139 3.30 6.84 -2.16
N ILE A 140 4.25 5.93 -2.37
CA ILE A 140 5.41 6.23 -3.20
C ILE A 140 5.00 6.41 -4.65
N SER A 141 4.13 5.54 -5.17
CA SER A 141 3.63 5.66 -6.54
C SER A 141 2.94 7.00 -6.75
N ASP A 142 2.04 7.39 -5.84
CA ASP A 142 1.35 8.68 -5.88
C ASP A 142 2.33 9.85 -5.88
N ILE A 143 3.26 9.89 -4.92
CA ILE A 143 4.25 10.97 -4.85
C ILE A 143 5.06 11.02 -6.15
N THR A 144 5.50 9.87 -6.63
CA THR A 144 6.30 9.75 -7.85
C THR A 144 5.56 10.30 -9.05
N ILE A 145 4.32 9.86 -9.28
CA ILE A 145 3.46 10.32 -10.38
C ILE A 145 3.21 11.83 -10.29
N ASN A 146 2.89 12.36 -9.11
CA ASN A 146 2.65 13.80 -8.94
C ASN A 146 3.90 14.62 -9.27
N VAL A 147 5.07 14.18 -8.80
CA VAL A 147 6.35 14.88 -9.03
C VAL A 147 6.70 14.88 -10.52
N VAL A 148 6.57 13.74 -11.20
CA VAL A 148 6.88 13.63 -12.64
C VAL A 148 5.71 13.99 -13.54
N ARG A 149 4.61 14.51 -13.00
CA ARG A 149 3.38 14.83 -13.75
C ARG A 149 3.65 15.69 -14.99
N GLY A 150 4.55 16.67 -14.88
CA GLY A 150 4.95 17.51 -16.00
C GLY A 150 5.45 16.70 -17.21
N LYS A 151 6.31 15.70 -16.95
CA LYS A 151 6.86 14.80 -17.96
C LYS A 151 5.81 13.82 -18.51
N LEU A 152 4.86 13.38 -17.68
CA LEU A 152 3.75 12.54 -18.13
C LEU A 152 2.76 13.30 -19.01
N ILE A 153 2.53 14.60 -18.75
CA ILE A 153 1.73 15.46 -19.63
C ILE A 153 2.37 15.53 -21.02
N GLU A 154 3.68 15.81 -21.10
CA GLU A 154 4.43 15.89 -22.35
C GLU A 154 4.38 14.55 -23.12
N PHE A 155 4.62 13.44 -22.42
CA PHE A 155 4.52 12.11 -22.99
C PHE A 155 3.11 11.82 -23.53
N THR A 156 2.07 12.12 -22.74
CA THR A 156 0.66 11.93 -23.13
C THR A 156 0.34 12.70 -24.40
N GLN A 157 0.76 13.96 -24.49
CA GLN A 157 0.54 14.80 -25.66
C GLN A 157 1.21 14.23 -26.92
N GLN A 158 2.43 13.71 -26.80
CA GLN A 158 3.14 13.08 -27.90
C GLN A 158 2.41 11.82 -28.40
N GLN A 159 2.00 10.95 -27.47
CA GLN A 159 1.26 9.73 -27.80
C GLN A 159 -0.10 10.03 -28.45
N CYS A 160 -0.87 10.95 -27.88
CA CYS A 160 -2.17 11.35 -28.44
C CYS A 160 -2.02 11.98 -29.83
N LYS A 161 -1.00 12.82 -30.05
CA LYS A 161 -0.73 13.39 -31.38
C LYS A 161 -0.36 12.32 -32.40
N ALA A 162 0.47 11.35 -32.02
CA ALA A 162 0.89 10.26 -32.90
C ALA A 162 -0.28 9.33 -33.27
N LEU A 163 -1.20 9.08 -32.32
CA LEU A 163 -2.33 8.16 -32.47
C LEU A 163 -3.63 8.85 -32.95
N GLY A 164 -3.60 10.18 -33.18
CA GLY A 164 -4.78 10.94 -33.58
C GLY A 164 -5.87 11.05 -32.51
N VAL A 165 -5.51 10.89 -31.23
CA VAL A 165 -6.45 11.01 -30.10
C VAL A 165 -6.75 12.49 -29.84
N PRO A 166 -8.03 12.91 -29.82
CA PRO A 166 -8.39 14.30 -29.58
C PRO A 166 -8.04 14.72 -28.15
N MET A 167 -7.48 15.92 -28.05
CA MET A 167 -7.15 16.56 -26.78
C MET A 167 -7.90 17.87 -26.63
N ARG A 168 -8.09 18.31 -25.38
CA ARG A 168 -8.68 19.62 -25.07
C ARG A 168 -7.93 20.28 -23.94
N LYS A 169 -7.88 21.61 -23.94
CA LYS A 169 -7.26 22.39 -22.87
C LYS A 169 -8.03 22.22 -21.57
N VAL A 170 -7.38 21.67 -20.56
CA VAL A 170 -7.95 21.37 -19.23
C VAL A 170 -6.97 21.74 -18.13
N ALA A 171 -7.48 21.89 -16.91
CA ALA A 171 -6.63 21.98 -15.73
C ALA A 171 -5.91 20.64 -15.53
N ALA A 172 -4.58 20.64 -15.61
CA ALA A 172 -3.75 19.44 -15.43
C ALA A 172 -3.32 19.24 -13.97
N GLY A 173 -3.82 20.06 -13.05
CA GLY A 173 -3.39 20.07 -11.66
C GLY A 173 -2.08 20.82 -11.45
N LYS A 174 -1.39 20.47 -10.35
CA LYS A 174 -0.11 21.07 -10.00
C LYS A 174 1.05 20.22 -10.53
N VAL A 175 2.08 20.86 -11.04
CA VAL A 175 3.32 20.23 -11.49
C VAL A 175 4.47 20.68 -10.60
N TRP A 176 5.41 19.78 -10.32
CA TRP A 176 6.63 20.13 -9.61
C TRP A 176 7.57 20.88 -10.54
N ASN A 177 8.09 22.01 -10.09
CA ASN A 177 9.15 22.77 -10.76
C ASN A 177 10.40 22.73 -9.88
N ASP A 178 11.43 22.01 -10.34
CA ASP A 178 12.71 21.85 -9.66
C ASP A 178 13.54 23.14 -9.64
N SER A 179 13.41 24.00 -10.66
CA SER A 179 14.12 25.29 -10.69
C SER A 179 13.66 26.27 -9.60
N THR A 180 12.41 26.16 -9.15
CA THR A 180 11.82 27.01 -8.10
C THR A 180 11.51 26.25 -6.81
N SER A 181 11.70 24.93 -6.82
CA SER A 181 11.32 23.97 -5.78
C SER A 181 9.87 24.17 -5.29
N GLN A 182 8.96 24.40 -6.25
CA GLN A 182 7.56 24.75 -5.96
C GLN A 182 6.56 24.02 -6.86
N TRP A 183 5.33 23.92 -6.37
CA TRP A 183 4.20 23.41 -7.13
C TRP A 183 3.53 24.52 -7.94
N GLU A 184 3.42 24.34 -9.25
CA GLU A 184 2.81 25.30 -10.17
C GLU A 184 1.53 24.75 -10.79
N SER A 185 0.46 25.54 -10.79
CA SER A 185 -0.78 25.15 -11.47
C SER A 185 -0.60 25.21 -12.98
N LYS A 186 -0.90 24.12 -13.69
CA LYS A 186 -0.73 24.04 -15.14
C LYS A 186 -2.05 23.74 -15.85
N PHE A 187 -2.28 24.43 -16.97
CA PHE A 187 -3.25 23.99 -17.98
C PHE A 187 -2.50 23.27 -19.09
N ALA A 188 -3.06 22.17 -19.58
CA ALA A 188 -2.48 21.40 -20.68
C ALA A 188 -3.56 20.89 -21.63
N GLU A 189 -3.18 20.61 -22.87
CA GLU A 189 -4.02 19.82 -23.77
C GLU A 189 -3.87 18.34 -23.41
N LEU A 190 -4.96 17.71 -23.00
CA LEU A 190 -4.99 16.29 -22.59
C LEU A 190 -6.21 15.58 -23.19
N PRO A 191 -6.14 14.26 -23.40
CA PRO A 191 -7.33 13.45 -23.65
C PRO A 191 -8.26 13.50 -22.44
N VAL A 192 -9.57 13.44 -22.69
CA VAL A 192 -10.58 13.55 -21.64
C VAL A 192 -11.66 12.51 -21.84
N TYR A 193 -12.00 11.84 -20.73
CA TYR A 193 -13.08 10.88 -20.61
C TYR A 193 -14.02 11.27 -19.47
N ASN A 194 -15.33 11.26 -19.70
CA ASN A 194 -16.37 11.64 -18.71
C ASN A 194 -16.09 12.96 -17.96
N GLY A 195 -15.49 13.93 -18.65
CA GLY A 195 -15.16 15.24 -18.09
C GLY A 195 -13.83 15.32 -17.34
N ALA A 196 -13.15 14.21 -17.09
CA ALA A 196 -11.88 14.14 -16.38
C ALA A 196 -10.68 13.98 -17.34
N PRO A 197 -9.55 14.68 -17.10
CA PRO A 197 -8.32 14.49 -17.85
C PRO A 197 -7.73 13.10 -17.62
N LEU A 198 -7.09 12.55 -18.65
CA LEU A 198 -6.32 11.31 -18.57
C LEU A 198 -4.82 11.62 -18.76
N LEU A 199 -3.97 10.89 -18.04
CA LEU A 199 -2.53 10.83 -18.25
C LEU A 199 -2.10 9.41 -18.59
N LEU A 200 -1.38 9.28 -19.70
CA LEU A 200 -0.79 8.03 -20.14
C LEU A 200 0.56 7.84 -19.43
N VAL A 201 0.81 6.62 -18.97
CA VAL A 201 2.03 6.25 -18.25
C VAL A 201 2.82 5.27 -19.12
N PRO A 202 4.11 5.55 -19.42
CA PRO A 202 4.97 4.62 -20.15
C PRO A 202 4.96 3.23 -19.51
N ARG A 203 4.77 2.18 -20.32
CA ARG A 203 4.62 0.81 -19.80
C ARG A 203 5.85 0.31 -19.05
N ASP A 204 7.01 0.86 -19.37
CA ASP A 204 8.30 0.45 -18.84
C ASP A 204 8.65 1.06 -17.48
N ILE A 205 7.93 2.10 -17.04
CA ILE A 205 8.05 2.63 -15.67
C ILE A 205 7.06 2.02 -14.68
N VAL A 206 6.16 1.16 -15.18
CA VAL A 206 5.08 0.56 -14.38
C VAL A 206 5.50 -0.79 -13.78
N ARG A 207 5.13 -1.03 -12.53
CA ARG A 207 5.44 -2.24 -11.74
C ARG A 207 4.19 -2.79 -11.06
N MET A 208 4.18 -4.10 -10.77
CA MET A 208 3.12 -4.72 -9.94
C MET A 208 3.36 -4.52 -8.44
N SER A 209 4.60 -4.23 -8.06
CA SER A 209 5.06 -3.94 -6.70
C SER A 209 6.31 -3.07 -6.81
N LEU A 210 6.61 -2.29 -5.76
CA LEU A 210 7.90 -1.62 -5.70
C LEU A 210 9.05 -2.63 -5.63
N ALA A 211 10.22 -2.21 -6.08
CA ALA A 211 11.46 -2.96 -6.02
C ALA A 211 11.98 -3.13 -4.59
N VAL A 212 11.63 -2.20 -3.70
CA VAL A 212 11.91 -2.29 -2.27
C VAL A 212 10.65 -2.70 -1.49
N ASP A 213 10.83 -3.63 -0.55
CA ASP A 213 9.80 -4.19 0.30
C ASP A 213 10.39 -4.47 1.70
N PRO A 214 9.82 -3.91 2.78
CA PRO A 214 10.36 -4.06 4.13
C PRO A 214 10.45 -5.52 4.57
N GLN A 215 9.45 -6.33 4.25
CA GLN A 215 9.43 -7.73 4.65
C GLN A 215 10.53 -8.51 3.93
N SER A 216 10.69 -8.29 2.62
CA SER A 216 11.74 -8.93 1.83
C SER A 216 13.14 -8.49 2.27
N TYR A 217 13.33 -7.22 2.63
CA TYR A 217 14.60 -6.75 3.18
C TYR A 217 14.92 -7.43 4.52
N TYR A 218 13.95 -7.49 5.43
CA TYR A 218 14.10 -8.17 6.71
C TYR A 218 14.43 -9.66 6.52
N GLN A 219 13.61 -10.35 5.72
CA GLN A 219 13.75 -11.78 5.52
C GLN A 219 15.06 -12.10 4.80
N ASN A 220 15.32 -11.52 3.64
CA ASN A 220 16.36 -12.05 2.73
C ASN A 220 17.74 -11.39 2.90
N ASP A 221 17.84 -10.33 3.71
CA ASP A 221 19.12 -9.63 3.90
C ASP A 221 19.45 -9.48 5.38
N VAL A 222 18.53 -8.96 6.20
CA VAL A 222 18.78 -8.75 7.63
C VAL A 222 18.92 -10.08 8.38
N LEU A 223 17.95 -10.97 8.26
CA LEU A 223 18.01 -12.27 8.93
C LEU A 223 19.16 -13.15 8.40
N ASP A 224 19.47 -13.07 7.11
CA ASP A 224 20.61 -13.80 6.55
C ASP A 224 21.94 -13.30 7.12
N TYR A 225 22.08 -11.98 7.32
CA TYR A 225 23.22 -11.40 8.02
C TYR A 225 23.31 -11.89 9.48
N LEU A 226 22.21 -11.81 10.23
CA LEU A 226 22.18 -12.22 11.64
C LEU A 226 22.45 -13.73 11.83
N VAL A 227 21.99 -14.57 10.91
CA VAL A 227 22.32 -15.99 10.87
C VAL A 227 23.83 -16.20 10.77
N GLN A 228 24.52 -15.45 9.89
CA GLN A 228 25.98 -15.53 9.78
C GLN A 228 26.68 -14.98 11.02
N GLU A 229 26.17 -13.90 11.60
CA GLU A 229 26.72 -13.32 12.82
C GLU A 229 26.66 -14.31 13.99
N HIS A 230 25.50 -14.93 14.23
CA HIS A 230 25.35 -15.96 15.25
C HIS A 230 26.24 -17.18 15.01
N MET A 231 26.38 -17.58 13.74
CA MET A 231 27.25 -18.68 13.34
C MET A 231 28.72 -18.37 13.62
N ASN A 232 29.18 -17.15 13.36
CA ASN A 232 30.56 -16.71 13.59
C ASN A 232 30.86 -16.55 15.09
N SER A 233 29.92 -16.01 15.85
CA SER A 233 30.05 -15.74 17.28
C SER A 233 29.79 -16.97 18.17
N ASN A 234 29.42 -18.12 17.59
CA ASN A 234 29.08 -19.35 18.30
C ASN A 234 28.06 -19.15 19.44
N THR A 235 26.99 -18.41 19.16
CA THR A 235 25.96 -18.12 20.17
C THR A 235 25.13 -19.36 20.51
N ALA A 236 24.26 -19.24 21.51
CA ALA A 236 23.32 -20.30 21.90
C ALA A 236 22.36 -20.75 20.77
N LEU A 237 22.27 -20.00 19.68
CA LEU A 237 21.47 -20.36 18.50
C LEU A 237 22.19 -21.31 17.52
N VAL A 238 23.47 -21.61 17.76
CA VAL A 238 24.22 -22.58 16.95
C VAL A 238 23.86 -23.99 17.36
N THR A 239 23.33 -24.76 16.40
CA THR A 239 23.07 -26.20 16.54
C THR A 239 24.18 -27.00 15.87
N VAL A 240 24.67 -28.04 16.56
CA VAL A 240 25.60 -29.03 15.98
C VAL A 240 24.81 -30.22 15.47
N LEU A 241 24.86 -30.46 14.16
CA LEU A 241 24.18 -31.60 13.52
C LEU A 241 24.98 -32.89 13.72
N LYS A 242 24.32 -34.02 13.47
CA LYS A 242 24.96 -35.34 13.41
C LYS A 242 26.10 -35.31 12.37
N GLY A 243 27.33 -35.52 12.82
CA GLY A 243 28.55 -35.37 12.01
C GLY A 243 29.36 -34.09 12.27
N GLY A 244 29.00 -33.29 13.27
CA GLY A 244 29.81 -32.14 13.72
C GLY A 244 29.59 -30.85 12.92
N LYS A 245 28.73 -30.85 11.90
CA LYS A 245 28.41 -29.65 11.12
C LYS A 245 27.58 -28.67 11.95
N ARG A 246 28.11 -27.47 12.15
CA ARG A 246 27.39 -26.35 12.79
C ARG A 246 26.37 -25.75 11.83
N LYS A 247 25.22 -25.34 12.35
CA LYS A 247 24.14 -24.67 11.62
C LYS A 247 23.36 -23.74 12.54
N VAL A 248 22.98 -22.57 12.03
CA VAL A 248 21.99 -21.68 12.64
C VAL A 248 20.74 -21.71 11.76
N TYR A 249 19.55 -21.84 12.37
CA TYR A 249 18.30 -21.81 11.63
C TYR A 249 17.70 -20.40 11.65
N LYS A 250 17.35 -19.89 10.48
CA LYS A 250 16.77 -18.56 10.29
C LYS A 250 15.52 -18.31 11.13
N LYS A 251 14.64 -19.31 11.25
CA LYS A 251 13.43 -19.25 12.09
C LYS A 251 13.74 -19.02 13.59
N ASP A 252 14.86 -19.53 14.08
CA ASP A 252 15.23 -19.42 15.50
C ASP A 252 15.80 -18.03 15.78
N VAL A 253 16.58 -17.50 14.82
CA VAL A 253 17.03 -16.10 14.82
C VAL A 253 15.84 -15.16 14.75
N GLU A 254 14.91 -15.39 13.82
CA GLU A 254 13.70 -14.57 13.69
C GLU A 254 12.84 -14.58 14.96
N ALA A 255 12.68 -15.73 15.61
CA ALA A 255 11.95 -15.85 16.86
C ALA A 255 12.66 -15.07 18.00
N ALA A 256 13.99 -15.15 18.07
CA ALA A 256 14.78 -14.39 19.03
C ALA A 256 14.64 -12.87 18.79
N GLU A 257 14.85 -12.42 17.56
CA GLU A 257 14.70 -11.02 17.16
C GLU A 257 13.29 -10.50 17.44
N THR A 258 12.26 -11.25 17.04
CA THR A 258 10.86 -10.84 17.25
C THR A 258 10.51 -10.73 18.73
N LYS A 259 11.04 -11.62 19.58
CA LYS A 259 10.84 -11.55 21.04
C LYS A 259 11.50 -10.31 21.65
N HIS A 260 12.63 -9.86 21.08
CA HIS A 260 13.37 -8.71 21.57
C HIS A 260 12.99 -7.38 20.89
N ARG A 261 12.31 -7.44 19.75
CA ARG A 261 11.87 -6.27 18.98
C ARG A 261 10.75 -5.54 19.72
N LYS A 262 11.09 -4.39 20.32
CA LYS A 262 10.11 -3.49 20.97
C LYS A 262 9.41 -2.52 20.00
N LYS A 263 9.92 -2.40 18.76
CA LYS A 263 9.44 -1.45 17.75
C LYS A 263 8.73 -2.17 16.59
N GLY A 264 8.04 -1.39 15.75
CA GLY A 264 7.55 -1.87 14.46
C GLY A 264 8.69 -2.34 13.54
N LEU A 265 8.33 -3.09 12.49
CA LEU A 265 9.33 -3.64 11.56
C LEU A 265 10.18 -2.55 10.92
N LYS A 266 9.56 -1.47 10.43
CA LYS A 266 10.27 -0.42 9.71
C LYS A 266 11.23 0.37 10.59
N GLU A 267 10.82 0.65 11.82
CA GLU A 267 11.68 1.30 12.80
C GLU A 267 12.86 0.40 13.19
N TYR A 268 12.63 -0.91 13.34
CA TYR A 268 13.71 -1.87 13.53
C TYR A 268 14.66 -1.90 12.32
N LEU A 269 14.13 -1.89 11.10
CA LEU A 269 14.96 -1.86 9.89
C LEU A 269 15.81 -0.59 9.80
N TYR A 270 15.30 0.55 10.27
CA TYR A 270 16.12 1.75 10.43
C TYR A 270 17.25 1.55 11.44
N ASP A 271 16.94 1.09 12.66
CA ASP A 271 17.93 0.88 13.71
C ASP A 271 19.05 -0.07 13.24
N PHE A 272 18.67 -1.22 12.65
CA PHE A 272 19.62 -2.18 12.09
C PHE A 272 20.47 -1.56 10.97
N SER A 273 19.83 -0.87 10.02
CA SER A 273 20.54 -0.33 8.85
C SER A 273 21.49 0.81 9.20
N LYS A 274 21.27 1.50 10.33
CA LYS A 274 22.19 2.51 10.85
C LYS A 274 23.56 1.91 11.19
N ASP A 275 23.55 0.71 11.76
CA ASP A 275 24.76 0.01 12.19
C ASP A 275 25.34 -0.90 11.07
N HIS A 276 24.52 -1.26 10.08
CA HIS A 276 24.85 -2.19 8.99
C HIS A 276 24.52 -1.62 7.60
N LEU A 277 25.12 -0.47 7.26
CA LEU A 277 24.89 0.22 5.98
C LEU A 277 25.24 -0.63 4.75
N ASP A 278 26.23 -1.52 4.86
CA ASP A 278 26.63 -2.42 3.77
C ASP A 278 25.50 -3.40 3.39
N VAL A 279 24.73 -3.87 4.37
CA VAL A 279 23.58 -4.75 4.15
C VAL A 279 22.47 -3.99 3.42
N LEU A 280 22.16 -2.76 3.85
CA LEU A 280 21.18 -1.90 3.18
C LEU A 280 21.61 -1.60 1.74
N HIS A 281 22.86 -1.19 1.51
CA HIS A 281 23.37 -0.87 0.18
C HIS A 281 23.32 -2.08 -0.75
N ARG A 282 23.69 -3.27 -0.26
CA ARG A 282 23.59 -4.51 -1.04
C ARG A 282 22.14 -4.83 -1.40
N TYR A 283 21.21 -4.67 -0.45
CA TYR A 283 19.79 -4.84 -0.71
C TYR A 283 19.28 -3.86 -1.78
N LYS A 284 19.55 -2.56 -1.61
CA LYS A 284 19.13 -1.51 -2.56
C LYS A 284 19.71 -1.73 -3.96
N SER A 285 20.98 -2.12 -4.07
CA SER A 285 21.61 -2.41 -5.36
C SER A 285 20.97 -3.61 -6.07
N LYS A 286 20.58 -4.66 -5.33
CA LYS A 286 19.81 -5.79 -5.88
C LYS A 286 18.42 -5.35 -6.33
N ALA A 287 17.72 -4.56 -5.50
CA ALA A 287 16.39 -4.04 -5.80
C ALA A 287 16.38 -3.16 -7.06
N GLU A 288 17.34 -2.25 -7.19
CA GLU A 288 17.49 -1.38 -8.36
C GLU A 288 17.66 -2.20 -9.65
N LYS A 289 18.58 -3.17 -9.65
CA LYS A 289 18.78 -4.09 -10.80
C LYS A 289 17.56 -4.97 -11.08
N GLY A 290 16.77 -5.27 -10.05
CA GLY A 290 15.56 -6.08 -10.13
C GLY A 290 14.31 -5.30 -10.53
N SER A 291 14.35 -3.97 -10.60
CA SER A 291 13.19 -3.13 -10.95
C SER A 291 12.93 -3.15 -12.46
N LEU A 292 12.71 -4.33 -13.01
CA LEU A 292 12.45 -4.51 -14.43
C LEU A 292 10.98 -4.19 -14.79
N PRO A 293 10.71 -3.68 -16.00
CA PRO A 293 9.37 -3.53 -16.54
C PRO A 293 8.55 -4.81 -16.45
N ILE A 294 7.23 -4.66 -16.34
CA ILE A 294 6.32 -5.80 -16.52
C ILE A 294 6.44 -6.25 -17.99
N PRO A 295 6.76 -7.53 -18.26
CA PRO A 295 6.75 -8.03 -19.63
C PRO A 295 5.41 -7.78 -20.30
N THR A 296 5.44 -7.34 -21.55
CA THR A 296 4.24 -6.87 -22.25
C THR A 296 3.14 -7.93 -22.31
N GLU A 297 3.49 -9.20 -22.50
CA GLU A 297 2.53 -10.31 -22.49
C GLU A 297 1.82 -10.44 -21.14
N LYS A 298 2.57 -10.22 -20.05
CA LYS A 298 2.03 -10.25 -18.70
C LYS A 298 1.12 -9.05 -18.43
N LEU A 299 1.49 -7.86 -18.94
CA LEU A 299 0.65 -6.67 -18.86
C LEU A 299 -0.68 -6.88 -19.60
N THR A 300 -0.66 -7.46 -20.80
CA THR A 300 -1.88 -7.86 -21.54
C THR A 300 -2.76 -8.80 -20.73
N ILE A 301 -2.18 -9.82 -20.08
CA ILE A 301 -2.94 -10.76 -19.22
C ILE A 301 -3.58 -10.03 -18.02
N ILE A 302 -2.86 -9.10 -17.39
CA ILE A 302 -3.37 -8.31 -16.27
C ILE A 302 -4.57 -7.47 -16.71
N LEU A 303 -4.46 -6.79 -17.86
CA LEU A 303 -5.52 -5.97 -18.43
C LEU A 303 -6.75 -6.79 -18.80
N ASN A 304 -6.59 -7.93 -19.48
CA ASN A 304 -7.70 -8.81 -19.86
C ASN A 304 -8.44 -9.35 -18.62
N LYS A 305 -7.70 -9.82 -17.61
CA LYS A 305 -8.31 -10.29 -16.35
C LYS A 305 -9.06 -9.18 -15.61
N HIS A 306 -8.56 -7.95 -15.69
CA HIS A 306 -9.20 -6.79 -15.06
C HIS A 306 -10.51 -6.46 -15.75
N THR A 307 -10.53 -6.41 -17.09
CA THR A 307 -11.74 -6.11 -17.87
C THR A 307 -12.80 -7.21 -17.74
N GLU A 308 -12.41 -8.49 -17.72
CA GLU A 308 -13.31 -9.63 -17.49
C GLU A 308 -13.99 -9.58 -16.12
N LYS A 309 -13.24 -9.31 -15.05
CA LYS A 309 -13.82 -9.16 -13.70
C LYS A 309 -14.84 -8.04 -13.63
N THR A 310 -14.57 -6.91 -14.30
CA THR A 310 -15.50 -5.78 -14.38
C THR A 310 -16.76 -6.11 -15.20
N VAL A 311 -16.68 -7.02 -16.19
CA VAL A 311 -17.86 -7.49 -16.94
C VAL A 311 -18.77 -8.37 -16.07
N ILE A 312 -18.19 -9.30 -15.30
CA ILE A 312 -18.97 -10.17 -14.38
C ILE A 312 -19.73 -9.33 -13.36
N MET A 313 -19.17 -8.20 -12.91
CA MET A 313 -19.85 -7.29 -11.97
C MET A 313 -20.98 -6.45 -12.62
N ASN A 314 -20.97 -6.22 -13.94
CA ASN A 314 -21.93 -5.33 -14.62
C ASN A 314 -23.00 -6.06 -15.46
N GLY A 315 -22.90 -7.38 -15.66
CA GLY A 315 -23.82 -8.17 -16.48
C GLY A 315 -24.83 -8.98 -15.66
N ASN A 316 -26.11 -8.59 -15.73
CA ASN A 316 -27.31 -9.29 -15.24
C ASN A 316 -27.50 -9.46 -13.72
N ASN A 317 -28.33 -8.56 -13.18
CA ASN A 317 -29.29 -8.84 -12.12
C ASN A 317 -30.62 -9.32 -12.77
N SER A 318 -30.78 -10.63 -12.96
CA SER A 318 -32.08 -11.34 -12.94
C SER A 318 -31.85 -12.85 -13.13
N ASN A 319 -31.37 -13.48 -12.07
CA ASN A 319 -31.89 -14.75 -11.58
C ASN A 319 -31.54 -14.81 -10.09
N TYR A 320 -32.56 -14.64 -9.27
CA TYR A 320 -32.44 -14.60 -7.83
C TYR A 320 -32.13 -16.00 -7.30
N VAL A 321 -30.95 -16.18 -6.69
CA VAL A 321 -30.87 -16.63 -5.29
C VAL A 321 -29.76 -15.84 -4.62
N GLY A 322 -30.16 -14.86 -3.79
CA GLY A 322 -29.27 -14.19 -2.84
C GLY A 322 -28.85 -12.78 -3.22
N GLY A 323 -29.75 -11.95 -3.74
CA GLY A 323 -29.51 -10.52 -3.86
C GLY A 323 -30.72 -9.73 -3.42
N ASP A 324 -30.58 -8.93 -2.37
CA ASP A 324 -31.30 -7.66 -2.32
C ASP A 324 -30.30 -6.52 -2.13
N ASN A 325 -30.57 -5.49 -2.92
CA ASN A 325 -29.74 -4.38 -3.30
C ASN A 325 -30.00 -3.15 -2.41
N ILE A 326 -28.95 -2.33 -2.29
CA ILE A 326 -28.95 -0.86 -2.42
C ILE A 326 -29.91 -0.05 -1.54
N GLY A 327 -29.32 0.82 -0.71
CA GLY A 327 -29.98 2.03 -0.20
C GLY A 327 -28.97 2.99 0.40
N GLY A 328 -28.67 4.07 -0.33
CA GLY A 328 -27.83 5.15 0.18
C GLY A 328 -28.49 5.90 1.34
N VAL A 329 -27.68 6.28 2.33
CA VAL A 329 -27.91 7.48 3.16
C VAL A 329 -26.54 8.07 3.53
N VAL A 330 -26.50 9.40 3.53
CA VAL A 330 -25.40 10.30 3.85
C VAL A 330 -24.83 10.06 5.25
N GLY A 331 -23.49 10.00 5.37
CA GLY A 331 -22.77 10.14 6.66
C GLY A 331 -21.61 9.18 6.85
N SER A 332 -20.39 9.73 6.95
CA SER A 332 -19.13 9.25 7.58
C SER A 332 -18.70 7.75 7.64
N GLY A 333 -19.42 6.75 7.13
CA GLY A 333 -19.18 5.31 7.41
C GLY A 333 -18.50 4.46 6.33
N THR A 334 -17.90 5.04 5.28
CA THR A 334 -17.48 4.26 4.09
C THR A 334 -16.21 3.41 4.26
N ILE A 335 -15.38 3.67 5.27
CA ILE A 335 -14.18 2.87 5.54
C ILE A 335 -14.59 1.60 6.32
N ASN A 336 -15.39 1.74 7.38
CA ASN A 336 -15.78 0.62 8.24
C ASN A 336 -16.76 -0.34 7.56
N ALA A 337 -17.67 0.16 6.71
CA ALA A 337 -18.58 -0.71 5.96
C ALA A 337 -17.85 -1.68 5.00
N ARG A 338 -16.74 -1.27 4.39
CA ARG A 338 -15.91 -2.14 3.52
C ARG A 338 -15.16 -3.20 4.33
N GLU A 339 -14.66 -2.85 5.51
CA GLU A 339 -13.99 -3.79 6.41
C GLU A 339 -14.95 -4.80 7.03
N ILE A 340 -16.15 -4.37 7.44
CA ILE A 340 -17.21 -5.28 7.90
C ILE A 340 -17.64 -6.23 6.78
N THR A 341 -17.75 -5.73 5.55
CA THR A 341 -18.06 -6.58 4.38
C THR A 341 -16.97 -7.61 4.13
N ALA A 342 -15.69 -7.22 4.22
CA ALA A 342 -14.57 -8.16 4.12
C ALA A 342 -14.57 -9.20 5.26
N PHE A 343 -14.87 -8.76 6.49
CA PHE A 343 -14.98 -9.63 7.66
C PHE A 343 -16.14 -10.64 7.52
N LYS A 344 -17.32 -10.20 7.09
CA LYS A 344 -18.45 -11.08 6.75
C LYS A 344 -18.08 -12.08 5.66
N GLY A 345 -17.38 -11.63 4.61
CA GLY A 345 -16.89 -12.49 3.53
C GLY A 345 -15.83 -13.51 3.96
N HIS A 346 -15.01 -13.19 4.97
CA HIS A 346 -14.09 -14.13 5.60
C HIS A 346 -14.83 -15.19 6.40
N LEU A 347 -15.77 -14.78 7.27
CA LEU A 347 -16.56 -15.71 8.08
C LEU A 347 -17.42 -16.65 7.25
N GLN A 348 -17.97 -16.19 6.12
CA GLN A 348 -18.70 -17.05 5.17
C GLN A 348 -17.85 -18.19 4.61
N LYS A 349 -16.52 -18.02 4.53
CA LYS A 349 -15.58 -19.04 4.06
C LYS A 349 -14.96 -19.86 5.20
N SER A 350 -15.24 -19.49 6.45
CA SER A 350 -14.74 -20.19 7.63
C SER A 350 -15.52 -21.49 7.90
N GLN A 351 -14.87 -22.43 8.56
CA GLN A 351 -15.49 -23.69 9.02
C GLN A 351 -16.18 -23.57 10.39
N LEU A 352 -16.30 -22.34 10.92
CA LEU A 352 -17.00 -22.06 12.17
C LEU A 352 -18.49 -22.42 12.05
N ASP A 353 -19.14 -22.69 13.17
CA ASP A 353 -20.59 -22.85 13.19
C ASP A 353 -21.29 -21.50 12.97
N ASP A 354 -22.52 -21.55 12.46
CA ASP A 354 -23.24 -20.35 12.04
C ASP A 354 -23.64 -19.46 13.23
N THR A 355 -23.81 -20.03 14.42
CA THR A 355 -24.08 -19.28 15.65
C THR A 355 -22.85 -18.47 16.09
N VAL A 356 -21.65 -19.06 16.02
CA VAL A 356 -20.39 -18.35 16.28
C VAL A 356 -20.14 -17.27 15.24
N LYS A 357 -20.39 -17.54 13.96
CA LYS A 357 -20.28 -16.52 12.90
C LYS A 357 -21.20 -15.34 13.17
N GLU A 358 -22.45 -15.59 13.56
CA GLU A 358 -23.43 -14.55 13.85
C GLU A 358 -22.98 -13.67 15.02
N ILE A 359 -22.50 -14.28 16.11
CA ILE A 359 -21.98 -13.54 17.28
C ILE A 359 -20.76 -12.71 16.91
N LEU A 360 -19.83 -13.25 16.10
CA LEU A 360 -18.64 -12.51 15.65
C LEU A 360 -19.03 -11.32 14.74
N ILE A 361 -20.04 -11.48 13.88
CA ILE A 361 -20.56 -10.38 13.06
C ILE A 361 -21.18 -9.29 13.94
N GLN A 362 -22.03 -9.67 14.89
CA GLN A 362 -22.65 -8.73 15.84
C GLN A 362 -21.58 -8.01 16.67
N ALA A 363 -20.57 -8.73 17.14
CA ALA A 363 -19.44 -8.16 17.87
C ALA A 363 -18.69 -7.13 17.00
N ARG A 364 -18.44 -7.44 15.72
CA ARG A 364 -17.76 -6.54 14.79
C ARG A 364 -18.58 -5.29 14.49
N GLU A 365 -19.89 -5.42 14.29
CA GLU A 365 -20.79 -4.28 14.06
C GLU A 365 -20.96 -3.42 15.32
N ALA A 366 -20.89 -4.02 16.50
CA ALA A 366 -20.96 -3.30 17.77
C ALA A 366 -19.75 -2.36 17.97
N VAL A 367 -18.56 -2.69 17.46
CA VAL A 367 -17.37 -1.82 17.55
C VAL A 367 -17.61 -0.45 16.91
N ASP A 368 -18.35 -0.39 15.80
CA ASP A 368 -18.62 0.87 15.10
C ASP A 368 -19.54 1.81 15.90
N ASN A 369 -20.41 1.22 16.71
CA ASN A 369 -21.36 1.93 17.57
C ASN A 369 -20.75 2.35 18.90
N GLU A 370 -19.53 1.92 19.22
CA GLU A 370 -18.80 2.33 20.41
C GLU A 370 -18.32 3.78 20.31
N LYS A 371 -18.37 4.50 21.43
CA LYS A 371 -17.86 5.87 21.56
C LYS A 371 -16.35 5.89 21.78
N LEU A 372 -15.61 5.25 20.88
CA LEU A 372 -14.16 5.10 20.90
C LEU A 372 -13.51 5.96 19.82
N SER A 373 -12.21 6.26 19.97
CA SER A 373 -11.45 6.87 18.88
C SER A 373 -11.29 5.88 17.72
N GLU A 374 -11.08 6.38 16.50
CA GLU A 374 -10.88 5.48 15.34
C GLU A 374 -9.64 4.58 15.49
N GLY A 375 -8.61 5.02 16.23
CA GLY A 375 -7.46 4.18 16.57
C GLY A 375 -7.85 3.02 17.51
N ASP A 376 -8.60 3.31 18.57
CA ASP A 376 -9.03 2.28 19.52
C ASP A 376 -10.03 1.30 18.89
N LYS A 377 -10.87 1.77 17.96
CA LYS A 377 -11.75 0.89 17.17
C LYS A 377 -10.93 -0.06 16.30
N ILE A 378 -9.88 0.42 15.65
CA ILE A 378 -8.96 -0.43 14.86
C ILE A 378 -8.29 -1.47 15.77
N ASP A 379 -7.84 -1.08 16.97
CA ASP A 379 -7.18 -2.00 17.89
C ASP A 379 -8.15 -3.11 18.38
N VAL A 380 -9.39 -2.76 18.75
CA VAL A 380 -10.44 -3.73 19.11
C VAL A 380 -10.77 -4.65 17.92
N CYS A 381 -10.82 -4.09 16.73
CA CYS A 381 -11.06 -4.80 15.48
C CYS A 381 -9.95 -5.81 15.14
N ASP A 382 -8.69 -5.46 15.39
CA ASP A 382 -7.52 -6.33 15.20
C ASP A 382 -7.52 -7.47 16.22
N GLU A 383 -7.83 -7.20 17.49
CA GLU A 383 -7.95 -8.25 18.51
C GLU A 383 -9.13 -9.19 18.22
N LEU A 384 -10.26 -8.67 17.73
CA LEU A 384 -11.40 -9.48 17.29
C LEU A 384 -11.03 -10.39 16.10
N GLY A 385 -10.27 -9.87 15.13
CA GLY A 385 -9.75 -10.67 14.01
C GLY A 385 -8.79 -11.78 14.47
N LYS A 386 -7.91 -11.50 15.44
CA LYS A 386 -7.04 -12.52 16.05
C LYS A 386 -7.83 -13.58 16.82
N MET A 387 -8.93 -13.20 17.47
CA MET A 387 -9.83 -14.15 18.14
C MET A 387 -10.55 -15.04 17.13
N THR A 388 -11.06 -14.47 16.02
CA THR A 388 -11.65 -15.26 14.93
C THR A 388 -10.68 -16.32 14.40
N GLN A 389 -9.43 -15.94 14.12
CA GLN A 389 -8.40 -16.89 13.67
C GLN A 389 -8.07 -17.98 14.72
N GLU A 390 -8.20 -17.66 16.01
CA GLU A 390 -8.00 -18.63 17.08
C GLU A 390 -9.15 -19.64 17.15
N LEU A 391 -10.38 -19.15 17.00
CA LEU A 391 -11.60 -19.98 16.97
C LEU A 391 -11.66 -20.90 15.74
N GLU A 392 -11.04 -20.49 14.61
CA GLU A 392 -10.96 -21.31 13.39
C GLU A 392 -10.02 -22.53 13.53
N LYS A 393 -9.22 -22.61 14.60
CA LYS A 393 -8.35 -23.75 14.81
C LYS A 393 -9.15 -24.98 15.27
N PRO A 394 -8.71 -26.20 14.89
CA PRO A 394 -9.32 -27.43 15.38
C PRO A 394 -9.34 -27.55 16.91
N GLU A 395 -8.32 -27.01 17.57
CA GLU A 395 -8.22 -26.91 19.03
C GLU A 395 -7.78 -25.48 19.41
N PRO A 396 -8.73 -24.58 19.73
CA PRO A 396 -8.42 -23.22 20.16
C PRO A 396 -7.69 -23.16 21.51
N ASP A 397 -6.67 -22.32 21.64
CA ASP A 397 -5.93 -22.14 22.89
C ASP A 397 -6.76 -21.28 23.88
N LYS A 398 -7.20 -21.91 25.00
CA LYS A 398 -8.00 -21.26 26.04
C LYS A 398 -7.29 -20.05 26.69
N SER A 399 -5.98 -20.11 26.93
CA SER A 399 -5.22 -18.99 27.50
C SER A 399 -5.15 -17.82 26.53
N ARG A 400 -5.04 -18.11 25.23
CA ARG A 400 -5.02 -17.09 24.19
C ARG A 400 -6.39 -16.46 23.99
N LEU A 401 -7.47 -17.26 23.99
CA LEU A 401 -8.84 -16.75 23.92
C LEU A 401 -9.18 -15.83 25.10
N SER A 402 -8.80 -16.22 26.33
CA SER A 402 -8.99 -15.38 27.53
C SER A 402 -8.23 -14.04 27.40
N LYS A 403 -6.96 -14.05 26.99
CA LYS A 403 -6.19 -12.80 26.82
C LYS A 403 -6.75 -11.88 25.74
N LEU A 404 -7.23 -12.45 24.64
CA LEU A 404 -7.86 -11.67 23.55
C LEU A 404 -9.21 -11.09 24.03
N PHE A 405 -9.97 -11.88 24.78
CA PHE A 405 -11.22 -11.43 25.39
C PHE A 405 -11.02 -10.26 26.35
N ASP A 406 -10.01 -10.33 27.22
CA ASP A 406 -9.70 -9.27 28.18
C ASP A 406 -9.36 -7.95 27.47
N ARG A 407 -8.54 -8.01 26.41
CA ARG A 407 -8.16 -6.82 25.62
C ARG A 407 -9.33 -6.23 24.85
N ILE A 408 -10.17 -7.08 24.24
CA ILE A 408 -11.39 -6.61 23.58
C ILE A 408 -12.35 -5.98 24.59
N THR A 409 -12.47 -6.55 25.79
CA THR A 409 -13.37 -6.04 26.83
C THR A 409 -12.85 -4.76 27.48
N GLU A 410 -11.53 -4.61 27.62
CA GLU A 410 -10.86 -3.39 28.08
C GLU A 410 -11.07 -2.24 27.09
N GLY A 411 -10.97 -2.52 25.79
CA GLY A 411 -11.23 -1.54 24.73
C GLY A 411 -12.71 -1.26 24.49
N ALA A 412 -13.58 -2.27 24.56
CA ALA A 412 -15.00 -2.19 24.22
C ALA A 412 -15.84 -3.22 25.02
N SER A 413 -16.25 -2.83 26.24
CA SER A 413 -16.96 -3.74 27.15
C SER A 413 -18.28 -4.30 26.60
N SER A 414 -18.98 -3.60 25.68
CA SER A 414 -20.21 -4.11 25.08
C SER A 414 -19.94 -5.22 24.05
N VAL A 415 -18.83 -5.12 23.33
CA VAL A 415 -18.35 -6.13 22.39
C VAL A 415 -17.93 -7.39 23.15
N GLY A 416 -17.23 -7.24 24.28
CA GLY A 416 -16.88 -8.34 25.18
C GLY A 416 -18.10 -9.14 25.65
N LYS A 417 -19.21 -8.47 26.00
CA LYS A 417 -20.45 -9.15 26.41
C LYS A 417 -21.02 -10.05 25.31
N LEU A 418 -20.98 -9.63 24.05
CA LEU A 418 -21.46 -10.43 22.93
C LEU A 418 -20.62 -11.71 22.78
N LEU A 419 -19.30 -11.59 22.92
CA LEU A 419 -18.36 -12.71 22.76
C LEU A 419 -18.53 -13.82 23.81
N THR A 420 -19.09 -13.51 24.99
CA THR A 420 -19.43 -14.54 25.99
C THR A 420 -20.48 -15.55 25.51
N GLY A 421 -21.21 -15.25 24.43
CA GLY A 421 -22.13 -16.19 23.80
C GLY A 421 -21.44 -17.33 23.04
N ILE A 422 -20.12 -17.23 22.81
CA ILE A 422 -19.34 -18.29 22.15
C ILE A 422 -18.85 -19.28 23.22
N SER A 423 -19.26 -20.55 23.14
CA SER A 423 -18.93 -21.56 24.17
C SER A 423 -17.43 -21.68 24.45
N ALA A 424 -16.60 -21.68 23.41
CA ALA A 424 -15.13 -21.74 23.56
C ALA A 424 -14.56 -20.51 24.31
N VAL A 425 -15.16 -19.34 24.14
CA VAL A 425 -14.78 -18.10 24.84
C VAL A 425 -15.30 -18.15 26.29
N ALA A 426 -16.54 -18.57 26.51
CA ALA A 426 -17.13 -18.73 27.84
C ALA A 426 -16.35 -19.74 28.71
N GLU A 427 -15.93 -20.86 28.13
CA GLU A 427 -15.07 -21.84 28.79
C GLU A 427 -13.66 -21.30 29.08
N ALA A 428 -13.12 -20.47 28.20
CA ALA A 428 -11.81 -19.85 28.38
C ALA A 428 -11.78 -18.83 29.53
N ILE A 429 -12.88 -18.11 29.75
CA ILE A 429 -12.99 -17.11 30.83
C ILE A 429 -13.48 -17.71 32.16
N GLY A 430 -14.33 -18.74 32.11
CA GLY A 430 -14.88 -19.42 33.30
C GLY A 430 -13.96 -20.49 33.91
N GLY A 431 -12.88 -20.86 33.21
CA GLY A 431 -11.87 -21.83 33.65
C GLY A 431 -10.62 -21.21 34.30
N SER A 432 -10.74 -20.01 34.87
CA SER A 432 -9.65 -19.30 35.58
C SER A 432 -9.58 -19.66 37.05
#